data_AF-A0A2V1BZU1-F1
#
_entry.id   AF-A0A2V1BZU1-F1
#
_cell.length_a   1.000
_cell.length_b   1.000
_cell.length_c   1.000
_cell.angle_alpha   90.00
_cell.angle_beta   90.00
_cell.angle_gamma   90.00
#
_symmetry.space_group_name_H-M   'P 1'
#
loop_
_entity.id
_entity.type
_entity.pdbx_description
1 polymer ?
#
loop_
_entity_poly.entity_id
_entity_poly.type
_entity_poly.pdbx_seq_one_letter_code
_entity_poly.pdbx_strand_id
1 'polypeptide(L)'
;MRFFTSQPIVLSTFLLATLSSTTPVELAPRECYANEGTAQLCYRDPVGTPQNVDVADIQAVATYLREYGRRSPRNPTFWTMLIADTPNCAEWSVYSQGTVLITAKHIDNTKNTSILFADIANTIDGGEFPTEASKAAALIGCGTDGGSLGTLINSTNTAYNTTVYRNSGYSPLGILIKLVSNVPA
;
A
#
# COMPACT_ATOMS: atom_id res chain seq x y z
N MET A 1 -80.22 -15.03 39.66
CA MET A 1 -80.06 -16.45 39.33
C MET A 1 -79.09 -16.55 38.16
N ARG A 2 -78.08 -17.42 38.25
CA ARG A 2 -76.90 -17.45 37.38
C ARG A 2 -77.24 -17.77 35.93
N PHE A 3 -76.55 -17.14 34.98
CA PHE A 3 -76.22 -17.75 33.69
C PHE A 3 -74.75 -17.48 33.34
N PHE A 4 -74.05 -18.59 33.11
CA PHE A 4 -72.68 -18.70 32.61
C PHE A 4 -72.67 -18.44 31.10
N THR A 5 -71.70 -17.68 30.59
CA THR A 5 -71.23 -17.83 29.20
C THR A 5 -69.73 -17.59 29.15
N SER A 6 -69.00 -18.66 28.84
CA SER A 6 -67.57 -18.73 28.56
C SER A 6 -67.27 -18.09 27.19
N GLN A 7 -66.17 -17.33 27.07
CA GLN A 7 -65.58 -16.97 25.79
C GLN A 7 -64.08 -17.26 25.75
N PRO A 8 -63.55 -17.69 24.60
CA PRO A 8 -62.22 -18.27 24.48
C PRO A 8 -61.10 -17.22 24.47
N ILE A 9 -59.98 -17.57 25.11
CA ILE A 9 -58.70 -16.87 25.05
C ILE A 9 -58.11 -17.07 23.65
N VAL A 10 -58.03 -16.00 22.87
CA VAL A 10 -57.29 -15.99 21.60
C VAL A 10 -55.85 -15.59 21.90
N LEU A 11 -54.93 -16.55 21.77
CA LEU A 11 -53.49 -16.34 21.95
C LEU A 11 -52.93 -15.70 20.66
N SER A 12 -52.72 -14.38 20.67
CA SER A 12 -51.98 -13.68 19.60
C SER A 12 -50.48 -13.83 19.81
N THR A 13 -49.85 -14.69 19.02
CA THR A 13 -48.38 -14.78 18.90
C THR A 13 -47.86 -13.58 18.10
N PHE A 14 -47.17 -12.66 18.78
CA PHE A 14 -46.34 -11.64 18.15
C PHE A 14 -45.06 -12.29 17.60
N LEU A 15 -44.95 -12.40 16.27
CA LEU A 15 -43.71 -12.75 15.59
C LEU A 15 -42.81 -11.49 15.56
N LEU A 16 -41.75 -11.45 16.37
CA LEU A 16 -40.68 -10.46 16.20
C LEU A 16 -39.84 -10.86 14.99
N ALA A 17 -40.00 -10.14 13.88
CA ALA A 17 -39.09 -10.22 12.75
C ALA A 17 -37.79 -9.48 13.12
N THR A 18 -36.74 -10.23 13.45
CA THR A 18 -35.39 -9.69 13.61
C THR A 18 -34.82 -9.37 12.23
N LEU A 19 -34.72 -8.09 11.90
CA LEU A 19 -33.93 -7.60 10.77
C LEU A 19 -32.45 -7.82 11.09
N SER A 20 -31.87 -8.90 10.54
CA SER A 20 -30.42 -9.10 10.57
C SER A 20 -29.77 -8.10 9.61
N SER A 21 -29.17 -7.06 10.16
CA SER A 21 -28.28 -6.15 9.43
C SER A 21 -27.04 -6.93 8.98
N THR A 22 -27.02 -7.41 7.73
CA THR A 22 -25.79 -7.92 7.14
C THR A 22 -24.88 -6.73 6.86
N THR A 23 -23.93 -6.47 7.75
CA THR A 23 -22.79 -5.59 7.44
C THR A 23 -22.11 -6.17 6.19
N PRO A 24 -21.91 -5.39 5.12
CA PRO A 24 -21.05 -5.82 4.03
C PRO A 24 -19.69 -6.17 4.63
N VAL A 25 -19.22 -7.39 4.40
CA VAL A 25 -17.82 -7.72 4.63
C VAL A 25 -17.06 -6.91 3.58
N GLU A 26 -16.53 -5.77 3.98
CA GLU A 26 -15.52 -5.07 3.22
C GLU A 26 -14.32 -6.03 3.17
N LEU A 27 -14.12 -6.69 2.02
CA LEU A 27 -12.89 -7.42 1.80
C LEU A 27 -11.77 -6.39 1.88
N ALA A 28 -11.05 -6.38 3.00
CA ALA A 28 -9.74 -5.78 3.07
C ALA A 28 -8.94 -6.26 1.84
N PRO A 29 -8.17 -5.37 1.18
CA PRO A 29 -7.27 -5.82 0.13
C PRO A 29 -6.51 -7.03 0.65
N ARG A 30 -6.53 -8.14 -0.08
CA ARG A 30 -5.79 -9.36 0.30
C ARG A 30 -4.31 -9.04 0.23
N GLU A 31 -3.79 -8.46 1.30
CA GLU A 31 -2.37 -8.37 1.56
C GLU A 31 -1.81 -9.79 1.52
N CYS A 32 -0.82 -9.99 0.65
CA CYS A 32 -0.18 -11.29 0.43
C CYS A 32 0.26 -12.02 1.70
N TYR A 33 0.59 -11.25 2.74
CA TYR A 33 0.83 -11.72 4.08
C TYR A 33 0.03 -10.83 5.04
N ALA A 34 -0.65 -11.43 6.02
CA ALA A 34 -1.57 -10.71 6.91
C ALA A 34 -0.91 -9.61 7.77
N ASN A 35 0.42 -9.56 7.78
CA ASN A 35 1.26 -8.61 8.51
C ASN A 35 2.06 -7.67 7.59
N GLU A 36 1.84 -7.71 6.28
CA GLU A 36 2.48 -6.82 5.31
C GLU A 36 1.44 -5.97 4.61
N GLY A 37 1.19 -4.79 5.18
CA GLY A 37 0.19 -3.87 4.67
C GLY A 37 0.71 -2.57 4.10
N THR A 38 -0.23 -1.80 3.57
CA THR A 38 0.07 -0.51 2.94
C THR A 38 0.38 0.61 3.93
N ALA A 39 0.08 0.41 5.22
CA ALA A 39 0.42 1.37 6.27
C ALA A 39 1.94 1.48 6.46
N GLN A 40 2.41 2.67 6.86
CA GLN A 40 3.81 2.88 7.21
C GLN A 40 4.20 2.01 8.40
N LEU A 41 5.23 1.20 8.22
CA LEU A 41 5.83 0.39 9.27
C LEU A 41 7.32 0.71 9.34
N CYS A 42 7.77 1.27 10.46
CA CYS A 42 9.20 1.44 10.73
C CYS A 42 9.73 0.17 11.42
N TYR A 43 10.87 -0.36 10.99
CA TYR A 43 11.40 -1.61 11.54
C TYR A 43 12.13 -1.34 12.86
N ARG A 44 11.37 -1.12 13.94
CA ARG A 44 11.88 -0.92 15.29
C ARG A 44 11.05 -1.72 16.29
N ASP A 45 11.59 -1.96 17.48
CA ASP A 45 10.86 -2.66 18.53
C ASP A 45 9.50 -2.00 18.82
N PRO A 46 8.43 -2.79 19.03
CA PRO A 46 8.40 -4.26 19.09
C PRO A 46 8.07 -4.96 17.74
N VAL A 47 8.01 -4.21 16.65
CA VAL A 47 7.41 -4.67 15.37
C VAL A 47 8.43 -4.95 14.27
N GLY A 48 9.73 -4.76 14.53
CA GLY A 48 10.80 -5.08 13.60
C GLY A 48 12.20 -4.79 14.16
N THR A 49 13.21 -5.10 13.33
CA THR A 49 14.63 -4.88 13.66
C THR A 49 15.19 -3.72 12.83
N PRO A 50 15.82 -2.71 13.47
CA PRO A 50 16.42 -1.58 12.77
C PRO A 50 17.40 -2.02 11.69
N GLN A 51 17.31 -1.38 10.53
CA GLN A 51 18.13 -1.70 9.37
C GLN A 51 19.48 -0.96 9.36
N ASN A 52 19.68 -0.02 10.29
CA ASN A 52 20.91 0.78 10.43
C ASN A 52 21.36 1.46 9.13
N VAL A 53 20.39 1.99 8.39
CA VAL A 53 20.61 2.70 7.13
C VAL A 53 21.00 4.16 7.37
N ASP A 54 21.78 4.74 6.47
CA ASP A 54 22.14 6.16 6.47
C ASP A 54 21.05 6.99 5.78
N VAL A 55 20.53 8.01 6.46
CA VAL A 55 19.51 8.93 5.92
C VAL A 55 20.00 9.67 4.68
N ALA A 56 21.31 9.93 4.55
CA ALA A 56 21.88 10.52 3.35
C ALA A 56 21.74 9.60 2.14
N ASP A 57 21.95 8.29 2.32
CA ASP A 57 21.74 7.29 1.26
C ASP A 57 20.26 7.20 0.88
N ILE A 58 19.35 7.25 1.87
CA ILE A 58 17.88 7.28 1.62
C ILE A 58 17.53 8.45 0.69
N GLN A 59 18.02 9.65 1.02
CA GLN A 59 17.77 10.86 0.24
C GLN A 59 18.39 10.77 -1.17
N ALA A 60 19.58 10.17 -1.29
CA ALA A 60 20.26 9.97 -2.56
C ALA A 60 19.48 9.01 -3.48
N VAL A 61 18.94 7.90 -2.94
CA VAL A 61 18.08 7.00 -3.72
C VAL A 61 16.83 7.71 -4.22
N ALA A 62 16.12 8.43 -3.35
CA ALA A 62 14.89 9.12 -3.75
C ALA A 62 15.16 10.15 -4.86
N THR A 63 16.27 10.90 -4.74
CA THR A 63 16.71 11.85 -5.75
C THR A 63 16.99 11.15 -7.09
N TYR A 64 17.77 10.07 -7.06
CA TYR A 64 18.09 9.29 -8.26
C TYR A 64 16.84 8.74 -8.96
N LEU A 65 15.93 8.08 -8.21
CA LEU A 65 14.71 7.49 -8.79
C LEU A 65 13.80 8.56 -9.41
N ARG A 66 13.71 9.72 -8.77
CA ARG A 66 12.94 10.86 -9.27
C ARG A 66 13.51 11.39 -10.58
N GLU A 67 14.83 11.58 -10.66
CA GLU A 67 15.51 11.99 -11.89
C GLU A 67 15.40 10.95 -12.99
N TYR A 68 15.59 9.67 -12.65
CA TYR A 68 15.45 8.55 -13.56
C TYR A 68 14.04 8.49 -14.18
N GLY A 69 13.00 8.66 -13.36
CA GLY A 69 11.62 8.72 -13.83
C GLY A 69 11.32 9.89 -14.77
N ARG A 70 12.09 10.98 -14.68
CA ARG A 70 11.93 12.20 -15.49
C ARG A 70 12.80 12.25 -16.74
N ARG A 71 13.69 11.28 -16.95
CA ARG A 71 14.62 11.26 -18.10
C ARG A 71 13.91 11.36 -19.44
N SER A 72 12.65 10.91 -19.51
CA SER A 72 11.75 11.07 -20.65
C SER A 72 10.48 11.79 -20.22
N PRO A 73 10.42 13.14 -20.18
CA PRO A 73 9.26 13.86 -19.66
C PRO A 73 7.94 13.59 -20.40
N ARG A 74 8.03 13.18 -21.68
CA ARG A 74 6.88 12.81 -22.51
C ARG A 74 6.48 11.33 -22.38
N ASN A 75 7.33 10.52 -21.76
CA ASN A 75 7.11 9.09 -21.54
C ASN A 75 7.78 8.70 -20.21
N PRO A 76 7.23 9.15 -19.07
CA PRO A 76 7.86 8.94 -17.78
C PRO A 76 7.98 7.46 -17.50
N THR A 77 9.09 7.08 -16.84
CA THR A 77 9.40 5.67 -16.64
C THR A 77 8.52 5.08 -15.55
N PHE A 78 7.93 3.92 -15.84
CA PHE A 78 7.13 3.14 -14.91
C PHE A 78 7.90 1.92 -14.41
N TRP A 79 7.72 1.59 -13.14
CA TRP A 79 8.02 0.29 -12.56
C TRP A 79 6.78 -0.60 -12.68
N THR A 80 6.89 -1.73 -13.37
CA THR A 80 5.75 -2.64 -13.64
C THR A 80 6.02 -4.00 -13.02
N MET A 81 5.05 -4.54 -12.28
CA MET A 81 5.07 -5.89 -11.74
C MET A 81 3.83 -6.65 -12.26
N LEU A 82 4.06 -7.71 -13.03
CA LEU A 82 2.98 -8.53 -13.59
C LEU A 82 2.64 -9.69 -12.64
N ILE A 83 1.37 -10.08 -12.57
CA ILE A 83 0.91 -11.23 -11.77
C ILE A 83 1.69 -12.49 -12.15
N ALA A 84 1.88 -12.72 -13.46
CA ALA A 84 2.57 -13.89 -13.97
C ALA A 84 4.03 -14.00 -13.49
N ASP A 85 4.67 -12.86 -13.23
CA ASP A 85 6.07 -12.78 -12.80
C ASP A 85 6.20 -12.68 -11.28
N THR A 86 5.09 -12.53 -10.54
CA THR A 86 5.08 -12.32 -9.09
C THR A 86 4.38 -13.44 -8.31
N PRO A 87 4.67 -14.73 -8.60
CA PRO A 87 4.09 -15.82 -7.82
C PRO A 87 4.48 -15.67 -6.34
N ASN A 88 3.53 -15.92 -5.44
CA ASN A 88 3.73 -15.78 -3.99
C ASN A 88 4.21 -14.39 -3.55
N CYS A 89 3.80 -13.35 -4.31
CA CYS A 89 3.99 -11.95 -3.93
C CYS A 89 5.47 -11.58 -3.92
N ALA A 90 6.07 -11.79 -5.08
CA ALA A 90 7.50 -11.58 -5.28
C ALA A 90 7.92 -10.15 -4.91
N GLU A 91 9.16 -10.07 -4.45
CA GLU A 91 9.84 -8.85 -4.07
C GLU A 91 11.10 -8.72 -4.92
N TRP A 92 11.32 -7.54 -5.48
CA TRP A 92 12.45 -7.26 -6.37
C TRP A 92 13.20 -6.02 -5.94
N SER A 93 14.52 -6.03 -6.13
CA SER A 93 15.37 -4.87 -5.94
C SER A 93 15.05 -3.80 -6.99
N VAL A 94 14.72 -2.59 -6.51
CA VAL A 94 14.50 -1.41 -7.36
C VAL A 94 15.81 -0.70 -7.59
N TYR A 95 16.53 -0.39 -6.50
CA TYR A 95 17.82 0.31 -6.54
C TYR A 95 18.55 0.18 -5.19
N SER A 96 19.87 0.29 -5.21
CA SER A 96 20.69 0.35 -4.01
C SER A 96 21.69 1.49 -4.06
N GLN A 97 21.99 2.06 -2.91
CA GLN A 97 22.93 3.16 -2.72
C GLN A 97 23.52 3.06 -1.32
N GLY A 98 24.84 2.92 -1.22
CA GLY A 98 25.53 2.80 0.08
C GLY A 98 24.89 1.72 0.96
N THR A 99 24.38 2.16 2.12
CA THR A 99 23.74 1.33 3.15
C THR A 99 22.30 0.91 2.83
N VAL A 100 21.67 1.50 1.81
CA VAL A 100 20.23 1.33 1.51
C VAL A 100 20.00 0.44 0.29
N LEU A 101 19.06 -0.51 0.43
CA LEU A 101 18.42 -1.22 -0.67
C LEU A 101 16.91 -0.92 -0.65
N ILE A 102 16.40 -0.43 -1.77
CA ILE A 102 14.96 -0.28 -2.00
C ILE A 102 14.44 -1.52 -2.72
N THR A 103 13.42 -2.15 -2.16
CA THR A 103 12.69 -3.22 -2.83
C THR A 103 11.23 -2.83 -3.08
N ALA A 104 10.65 -3.41 -4.12
CA ALA A 104 9.24 -3.34 -4.42
C ALA A 104 8.65 -4.74 -4.34
N LYS A 105 7.64 -4.90 -3.49
CA LYS A 105 6.89 -6.14 -3.33
C LYS A 105 5.50 -6.00 -3.91
N HIS A 106 5.09 -7.00 -4.68
CA HIS A 106 3.76 -7.05 -5.22
C HIS A 106 2.81 -7.68 -4.22
N ILE A 107 1.92 -6.88 -3.62
CA ILE A 107 1.03 -7.32 -2.54
C ILE A 107 -0.41 -7.57 -2.99
N ASP A 108 -0.76 -7.28 -4.25
CA ASP A 108 -2.05 -7.61 -4.86
C ASP A 108 -1.84 -8.64 -5.98
N ASN A 109 -2.10 -9.91 -5.68
CA ASN A 109 -1.93 -11.01 -6.64
C ASN A 109 -3.06 -11.11 -7.68
N THR A 110 -3.98 -10.14 -7.74
CA THR A 110 -5.13 -10.16 -8.64
C THR A 110 -5.01 -9.18 -9.80
N LYS A 111 -4.02 -8.26 -9.77
CA LYS A 111 -3.86 -7.21 -10.77
C LYS A 111 -2.40 -7.05 -11.18
N ASN A 112 -2.17 -6.74 -12.45
CA ASN A 112 -0.87 -6.23 -12.87
C ASN A 112 -0.71 -4.81 -12.34
N THR A 113 0.45 -4.47 -11.78
CA THR A 113 0.70 -3.15 -11.19
C THR A 113 1.74 -2.39 -11.96
N SER A 114 1.55 -1.08 -12.07
CA SER A 114 2.50 -0.20 -12.76
C SER A 114 2.44 1.19 -12.17
N ILE A 115 3.56 1.65 -11.61
CA ILE A 115 3.68 2.92 -10.88
C ILE A 115 4.85 3.73 -11.43
N LEU A 116 4.81 5.04 -11.27
CA LEU A 116 5.93 5.89 -11.64
C LEU A 116 7.10 5.73 -10.67
N PHE A 117 8.33 5.77 -11.19
CA PHE A 117 9.51 5.89 -10.34
C PHE A 117 9.49 7.14 -9.46
N ALA A 118 8.81 8.20 -9.90
CA ALA A 118 8.57 9.39 -9.09
C ALA A 118 7.67 9.11 -7.87
N ASP A 119 6.70 8.20 -7.98
CA ASP A 119 5.86 7.82 -6.84
C ASP A 119 6.64 6.95 -5.85
N ILE A 120 7.54 6.08 -6.35
CA ILE A 120 8.50 5.36 -5.48
C ILE A 120 9.37 6.37 -4.72
N ALA A 121 9.92 7.37 -5.42
CA ALA A 121 10.72 8.42 -4.78
C ALA A 121 9.93 9.19 -3.71
N ASN A 122 8.69 9.59 -4.00
CA ASN A 122 7.82 10.28 -3.05
C ASN A 122 7.49 9.40 -1.83
N THR A 123 7.34 8.09 -2.03
CA THR A 123 7.15 7.12 -0.95
C THR A 123 8.37 7.05 -0.03
N ILE A 124 9.56 7.28 -0.58
CA ILE A 124 10.82 7.26 0.16
C ILE A 124 11.00 8.56 0.96
N ASP A 125 10.97 9.74 0.32
CA ASP A 125 11.39 11.00 0.96
C ASP A 125 10.25 12.01 1.22
N GLY A 126 9.02 11.70 0.81
CA GLY A 126 7.86 12.58 0.97
C GLY A 126 7.69 13.62 -0.13
N GLY A 127 8.50 13.59 -1.18
CA GLY A 127 8.35 14.43 -2.37
C GLY A 127 9.53 15.38 -2.64
N GLU A 128 9.45 16.06 -3.80
CA GLU A 128 10.36 17.15 -4.16
C GLU A 128 9.92 18.41 -3.39
N PHE A 129 10.71 18.83 -2.39
CA PHE A 129 10.35 19.84 -1.38
C PHE A 129 9.31 19.38 -0.35
N PRO A 130 9.61 18.32 0.42
CA PRO A 130 8.65 17.75 1.33
C PRO A 130 8.49 18.63 2.59
N THR A 131 7.25 18.79 3.02
CA THR A 131 6.92 19.33 4.35
C THR A 131 7.35 18.34 5.44
N GLU A 132 7.49 18.79 6.69
CA GLU A 132 7.79 17.87 7.79
C GLU A 132 6.72 16.78 7.95
N ALA A 133 5.44 17.12 7.71
CA ALA A 133 4.36 16.14 7.73
C ALA A 133 4.48 15.09 6.62
N SER A 134 4.88 15.49 5.41
CA SER A 134 5.06 14.55 4.29
C SER A 134 6.32 13.70 4.43
N LYS A 135 7.40 14.23 5.01
CA LYS A 135 8.57 13.43 5.41
C LYS A 135 8.19 12.38 6.47
N ALA A 136 7.43 12.79 7.49
CA ALA A 136 7.00 11.90 8.56
C ALA A 136 6.12 10.75 8.03
N ALA A 137 5.26 11.03 7.05
CA ALA A 137 4.41 10.03 6.40
C ALA A 137 5.14 9.15 5.36
N ALA A 138 6.38 9.48 5.00
CA ALA A 138 7.22 8.74 4.05
C ALA A 138 8.29 7.89 4.77
N LEU A 139 8.95 6.98 4.05
CA LEU A 139 9.93 6.06 4.67
C LEU A 139 11.11 6.77 5.34
N ILE A 140 11.51 7.95 4.86
CA ILE A 140 12.55 8.76 5.50
C ILE A 140 12.17 9.18 6.93
N GLY A 141 10.88 9.25 7.25
CA GLY A 141 10.36 9.47 8.60
C GLY A 141 10.70 8.34 9.58
N CYS A 142 11.02 7.15 9.07
CA CYS A 142 11.52 6.04 9.89
C CYS A 142 13.01 6.20 10.28
N GLY A 143 13.73 7.14 9.67
CA GLY A 143 15.14 7.38 9.94
C GLY A 143 16.01 6.16 9.64
N THR A 144 16.93 5.85 10.56
CA THR A 144 17.90 4.75 10.42
C THR A 144 17.28 3.35 10.54
N ASP A 145 16.03 3.26 10.98
CA ASP A 145 15.37 1.96 11.17
C ASP A 145 15.00 1.30 9.84
N GLY A 146 14.82 2.08 8.78
CA GLY A 146 14.14 1.61 7.57
C GLY A 146 12.68 1.26 7.82
N GLY A 147 12.03 0.66 6.83
CA GLY A 147 10.60 0.36 6.93
C GLY A 147 9.95 -0.12 5.65
N SER A 148 8.62 -0.25 5.70
CA SER A 148 7.76 -0.50 4.54
C SER A 148 6.59 0.46 4.47
N LEU A 149 6.17 0.82 3.26
CA LEU A 149 5.03 1.72 3.02
C LEU A 149 4.42 1.44 1.65
N GLY A 150 3.09 1.37 1.58
CA GLY A 150 2.39 1.29 0.30
C GLY A 150 2.69 2.52 -0.54
N THR A 151 2.84 2.37 -1.85
CA THR A 151 3.29 3.48 -2.70
C THR A 151 2.38 4.70 -2.57
N LEU A 152 2.97 5.87 -2.30
CA LEU A 152 2.31 7.17 -2.30
C LEU A 152 2.09 7.65 -3.73
N ILE A 153 0.94 7.27 -4.30
CA ILE A 153 0.59 7.57 -5.68
C ILE A 153 0.15 9.02 -5.85
N ASN A 154 0.81 9.75 -6.74
CA ASN A 154 0.29 11.01 -7.25
C ASN A 154 -0.73 10.75 -8.37
N SER A 155 -1.99 10.51 -8.00
CA SER A 155 -3.09 10.21 -8.93
C SER A 155 -3.41 11.33 -9.92
N THR A 156 -2.93 12.56 -9.66
CA THR A 156 -3.09 13.69 -10.56
C THR A 156 -2.05 13.74 -11.68
N ASN A 157 -1.00 12.90 -11.61
CA ASN A 157 0.01 12.83 -12.66
C ASN A 157 -0.62 12.37 -13.98
N THR A 158 -0.44 13.17 -15.03
CA THR A 158 -1.05 12.94 -16.34
C THR A 158 -0.61 11.64 -17.01
N ALA A 159 0.51 11.05 -16.59
CA ALA A 159 0.98 9.75 -17.08
C ALA A 159 -0.06 8.64 -16.88
N TYR A 160 -0.79 8.66 -15.75
CA TYR A 160 -1.87 7.71 -15.44
C TYR A 160 -3.13 7.92 -16.29
N ASN A 161 -3.27 9.10 -16.91
CA ASN A 161 -4.43 9.46 -17.73
C ASN A 161 -4.19 9.25 -19.23
N THR A 162 -3.01 8.78 -19.62
CA THR A 162 -2.72 8.47 -21.04
C THR A 162 -3.57 7.30 -21.53
N THR A 163 -3.95 7.31 -22.80
CA THR A 163 -4.67 6.18 -23.43
C THR A 163 -3.89 4.87 -23.29
N VAL A 164 -2.55 4.93 -23.36
CA VAL A 164 -1.69 3.77 -23.22
C VAL A 164 -1.83 3.14 -21.83
N TYR A 165 -1.71 3.93 -20.76
CA TYR A 165 -1.85 3.42 -19.39
C TYR A 165 -3.28 2.92 -19.11
N ARG A 166 -4.30 3.66 -19.55
CA ARG A 166 -5.70 3.26 -19.32
C ARG A 166 -6.06 1.96 -20.05
N ASN A 167 -5.48 1.72 -21.22
CA ASN A 167 -5.74 0.52 -22.01
C ASN A 167 -4.88 -0.69 -21.57
N SER A 168 -3.83 -0.50 -20.77
CA SER A 168 -2.99 -1.61 -20.31
C SER A 168 -3.67 -2.48 -19.25
N GLY A 169 -4.69 -1.94 -18.56
CA GLY A 169 -5.35 -2.60 -17.44
C GLY A 169 -4.49 -2.65 -16.16
N TYR A 170 -3.40 -1.88 -16.10
CA TYR A 170 -2.55 -1.81 -14.92
C TYR A 170 -3.20 -1.01 -13.79
N SER A 171 -2.93 -1.43 -12.56
CA SER A 171 -3.29 -0.73 -11.33
C SER A 171 -2.09 0.06 -10.79
N PRO A 172 -2.27 1.31 -10.35
CA PRO A 172 -1.22 2.02 -9.61
C PRO A 172 -1.16 1.58 -8.12
N LEU A 173 -2.09 0.75 -7.67
CA LEU A 173 -2.16 0.24 -6.30
C LEU A 173 -1.72 -1.23 -6.25
N GLY A 174 -1.16 -1.67 -5.13
CA GLY A 174 -0.75 -3.07 -4.91
C GLY A 174 0.76 -3.28 -4.85
N ILE A 175 1.54 -2.20 -4.73
CA ILE A 175 2.99 -2.25 -4.52
C ILE A 175 3.33 -1.72 -3.12
N LEU A 176 4.12 -2.50 -2.39
CA LEU A 176 4.74 -2.13 -1.12
C LEU A 176 6.21 -1.80 -1.36
N ILE A 177 6.64 -0.60 -0.98
CA ILE A 177 8.05 -0.20 -1.04
C ILE A 177 8.68 -0.50 0.30
N LYS A 178 9.85 -1.15 0.29
CA LYS A 178 10.64 -1.40 1.49
C LYS A 178 12.00 -0.74 1.38
N LEU A 179 12.48 -0.28 2.53
CA LEU A 179 13.79 0.30 2.74
C LEU A 179 14.51 -0.57 3.75
N VAL A 180 15.51 -1.31 3.27
CA VAL A 180 16.25 -2.32 4.04
C VAL A 180 17.75 -2.11 3.94
N SER A 181 18.52 -2.77 4.81
CA SER A 181 19.98 -2.75 4.76
C SER A 181 20.50 -3.37 3.46
N ASN A 182 21.50 -2.72 2.86
CA ASN A 182 22.30 -3.24 1.76
C ASN A 182 23.69 -3.71 2.22
N VAL A 183 23.96 -3.67 3.53
CA VAL A 183 25.21 -4.15 4.13
C VAL A 183 24.98 -5.58 4.63
N PRO A 184 25.91 -6.53 4.39
CA PRO A 184 25.84 -7.87 4.96
C PRO A 184 25.67 -7.80 6.49
N ALA A 185 24.77 -8.64 7.01
CA ALA A 185 24.52 -8.79 8.44
C ALA A 185 25.70 -9.45 9.18
#